data_AF-A0A4D8S2U8-F1
#
_entry.id   AF-A0A4D8S2U8-F1
#
_cell.length_a   1.000
_cell.length_b   1.000
_cell.length_c   1.000
_cell.angle_alpha   90.00
_cell.angle_beta   90.00
_cell.angle_gamma   90.00
#
_symmetry.space_group_name_H-M   'P 1'
#
loop_
_entity.id
_entity.type
_entity.pdbx_description
1 polymer ?
#
loop_
_entity_poly.entity_id
_entity_poly.type
_entity_poly.pdbx_seq_one_letter_code
_entity_poly.pdbx_strand_id
1 'polypeptide(L)'
;MLQLAQNGIRKTSLMAGARISFDLLKKYLSLLEAWNLIEEKDRMLYLTPKGIMALNLLNRLASIKEEEARLEREIEELIPVSEVAPQSPLDRVKEILARNRISYREINNSVFVANLEICEENDCRKGYIFVSRPRVILGKKFLVYSDGKRVQILKNDESSIKRILGIELAHQ
;
A
#
# COMPACT_ATOMS: atom_id res chain seq x y z
N MET A 1 15.79 -12.59 14.38
CA MET A 1 16.23 -14.00 14.48
C MET A 1 17.69 -14.17 14.04
N LEU A 2 18.07 -13.83 12.80
CA LEU A 2 19.46 -13.92 12.33
C LEU A 2 20.46 -13.16 13.22
N GLN A 3 20.10 -11.94 13.65
CA GLN A 3 20.90 -11.14 14.59
C GLN A 3 21.25 -11.89 15.89
N LEU A 4 20.34 -12.73 16.40
CA LEU A 4 20.53 -13.49 17.64
C LEU A 4 21.41 -14.74 17.44
N ALA A 5 21.52 -15.23 16.20
CA ALA A 5 22.33 -16.40 15.86
C ALA A 5 23.78 -16.05 15.47
N GLN A 6 24.15 -14.77 15.48
CA GLN A 6 25.46 -14.29 15.00
C GLN A 6 26.64 -14.95 15.74
N ASN A 7 26.51 -15.23 17.03
CA ASN A 7 27.56 -15.82 17.87
C ASN A 7 27.27 -17.27 18.28
N GLY A 8 26.31 -17.94 17.63
CA GLY A 8 25.82 -19.24 18.07
C GLY A 8 24.76 -19.13 19.17
N ILE A 9 23.62 -19.78 18.97
CA ILE A 9 22.52 -19.74 19.94
C ILE A 9 21.75 -21.05 20.02
N ARG A 10 21.30 -21.44 21.22
CA ARG A 10 20.41 -22.59 21.41
C ARG A 10 19.00 -22.25 20.89
N LYS A 11 18.30 -23.25 20.37
CA LYS A 11 16.90 -23.11 19.89
C LYS A 11 15.97 -22.50 20.95
N THR A 12 16.10 -22.90 22.21
CA THR A 12 15.31 -22.37 23.34
C THR A 12 15.60 -20.89 23.62
N SER A 13 16.88 -20.50 23.60
CA SER A 13 17.30 -19.10 23.76
C SER A 13 16.87 -18.23 22.57
N LEU A 14 16.91 -18.79 21.36
CA LEU A 14 16.43 -18.12 20.15
C LEU A 14 14.91 -17.89 20.20
N MET A 15 14.14 -18.89 20.66
CA MET A 15 12.70 -18.78 20.88
C MET A 15 12.37 -17.62 21.82
N ALA A 16 13.01 -17.61 22.99
CA ALA A 16 12.80 -16.61 24.02
C ALA A 16 13.22 -15.21 23.54
N GLY A 17 14.41 -15.10 22.92
CA GLY A 17 14.94 -13.83 22.43
C GLY A 17 14.14 -13.26 21.25
N ALA A 18 13.61 -14.11 20.38
CA ALA A 18 12.74 -13.68 19.27
C ALA A 18 11.27 -13.49 19.68
N ARG A 19 10.89 -13.87 20.91
CA ARG A 19 9.51 -13.80 21.44
C ARG A 19 8.49 -14.50 20.53
N ILE A 20 8.81 -15.70 20.07
CA ILE A 20 7.93 -16.50 19.19
C ILE A 20 7.60 -17.85 19.82
N SER A 21 6.48 -18.46 19.40
CA SER A 21 6.13 -19.82 19.81
C SER A 21 7.05 -20.87 19.21
N PHE A 22 7.05 -22.07 19.80
CA PHE A 22 7.84 -23.20 19.31
C PHE A 22 7.48 -23.61 17.87
N ASP A 23 6.19 -23.66 17.54
CA ASP A 23 5.73 -24.01 16.19
C ASP A 23 6.21 -23.00 15.15
N LEU A 24 6.18 -21.72 15.51
CA LEU A 24 6.63 -20.64 14.64
C LEU A 24 8.15 -20.68 14.48
N LEU A 25 8.90 -20.94 15.57
CA LEU A 25 10.33 -21.16 15.51
C LEU A 25 10.68 -22.31 14.56
N LYS A 26 10.00 -23.47 14.68
CA LYS A 26 10.25 -24.63 13.82
C LYS A 26 10.08 -24.30 12.32
N LYS A 27 9.02 -23.55 11.98
CA LYS A 27 8.78 -23.08 10.60
C LYS A 27 9.91 -22.17 10.11
N TYR A 28 10.31 -21.19 10.92
CA TYR A 28 11.37 -20.27 10.55
C TYR A 28 12.73 -20.96 10.42
N LEU A 29 13.09 -21.85 11.35
CA LEU A 29 14.35 -22.60 11.25
C LEU A 29 14.40 -23.42 9.97
N SER A 30 13.32 -24.13 9.64
CA SER A 30 13.23 -24.89 8.40
C SER A 30 13.45 -24.03 7.15
N LEU A 31 12.90 -22.81 7.11
CA LEU A 31 13.12 -21.87 6.00
C LEU A 31 14.55 -21.34 5.94
N LEU A 32 15.11 -20.96 7.10
CA LEU A 32 16.46 -20.41 7.19
C LEU A 32 17.53 -21.46 6.84
N GLU A 33 17.32 -22.72 7.22
CA GLU A 33 18.14 -23.86 6.84
C GLU A 33 18.00 -24.15 5.33
N ALA A 34 16.77 -24.19 4.80
CA ALA A 34 16.53 -24.40 3.37
C ALA A 34 17.16 -23.31 2.49
N TRP A 35 17.26 -22.08 2.99
CA TRP A 35 17.94 -20.98 2.30
C TRP A 35 19.45 -20.92 2.55
N ASN A 36 19.99 -21.85 3.34
CA ASN A 36 21.40 -21.93 3.74
C ASN A 36 21.87 -20.65 4.44
N LEU A 37 21.03 -20.06 5.30
CA LEU A 37 21.34 -18.86 6.09
C LEU A 37 21.84 -19.21 7.50
N ILE A 38 21.43 -20.37 8.01
CA ILE A 38 21.87 -20.89 9.30
C ILE A 38 22.34 -22.34 9.15
N GLU A 39 23.18 -22.77 10.08
CA GLU A 39 23.60 -24.16 10.23
C GLU A 39 23.56 -24.57 11.71
N GLU A 40 23.29 -25.85 11.98
CA GLU A 40 23.32 -26.40 13.34
C GLU A 40 24.61 -27.19 13.55
N LYS A 41 25.38 -26.82 14.59
CA LYS A 41 26.60 -27.50 15.04
C LYS A 41 26.55 -27.64 16.56
N ASP A 42 26.77 -28.84 17.09
CA ASP A 42 26.76 -29.10 18.53
C ASP A 42 25.51 -28.58 19.28
N ARG A 43 24.33 -28.71 18.65
CA ARG A 43 23.02 -28.21 19.13
C ARG A 43 22.93 -26.68 19.26
N MET A 44 23.84 -25.97 18.61
CA MET A 44 23.87 -24.51 18.51
C MET A 44 23.64 -24.09 17.06
N LEU A 45 22.84 -23.04 16.88
CA LEU A 45 22.55 -22.45 15.57
C LEU A 45 23.52 -21.31 15.29
N TYR A 46 24.22 -21.38 14.17
CA TYR A 46 25.17 -20.38 13.70
C TYR A 46 24.71 -19.79 12.37
N LEU A 47 25.12 -18.55 12.07
CA LEU A 47 24.98 -18.00 10.73
C LEU A 47 26.02 -18.63 9.79
N THR A 48 25.58 -18.96 8.58
CA THR A 48 26.51 -19.26 7.48
C THR A 48 27.10 -17.96 6.92
N PRO A 49 28.13 -18.00 6.05
CA PRO A 49 28.61 -16.80 5.35
C PRO A 49 27.48 -16.07 4.59
N LYS A 50 26.56 -16.83 3.98
CA LYS A 50 25.37 -16.27 3.31
C LYS A 50 24.40 -15.63 4.32
N GLY A 51 24.23 -16.24 5.49
CA GLY A 51 23.46 -15.68 6.60
C GLY A 51 24.00 -14.34 7.10
N ILE A 52 25.32 -14.21 7.21
CA ILE A 52 26.00 -12.96 7.59
C ILE A 52 25.74 -11.87 6.54
N MET A 53 25.90 -12.19 5.25
CA MET A 53 25.59 -11.24 4.17
C MET A 53 24.13 -10.79 4.20
N ALA A 54 23.20 -11.72 4.39
CA ALA A 54 21.77 -11.42 4.50
C ALA A 54 21.47 -10.51 5.70
N LEU A 55 22.07 -10.79 6.86
CA LEU A 55 21.92 -9.95 8.06
C LEU A 55 22.42 -8.52 7.80
N ASN A 56 23.58 -8.36 7.17
CA ASN A 56 24.14 -7.05 6.83
C ASN A 56 23.22 -6.26 5.89
N LEU A 57 22.64 -6.92 4.87
CA LEU A 57 21.69 -6.28 3.96
C LEU A 57 20.39 -5.88 4.67
N LEU A 58 19.87 -6.71 5.58
CA LEU A 58 18.70 -6.39 6.39
C LEU A 58 18.95 -5.19 7.30
N ASN A 59 20.11 -5.13 7.95
CA ASN A 59 20.49 -4.00 8.80
C ASN A 59 20.64 -2.71 7.99
N ARG A 60 21.26 -2.79 6.80
CA ARG A 60 21.37 -1.64 5.89
C ARG A 60 20.00 -1.16 5.42
N LEU A 61 19.09 -2.09 5.08
CA LEU A 61 17.72 -1.74 4.70
C LEU A 61 16.97 -1.04 5.83
N ALA A 62 17.13 -1.50 7.07
CA ALA A 62 16.52 -0.86 8.23
C ALA A 62 17.02 0.58 8.42
N SER A 63 18.33 0.80 8.32
CA SER A 63 18.93 2.14 8.40
C SER A 63 18.46 3.08 7.29
N ILE A 64 18.32 2.59 6.04
CA ILE A 64 17.80 3.41 4.93
C ILE A 64 16.35 3.84 5.17
N LYS A 65 15.52 2.95 5.73
CA LYS A 65 14.12 3.29 6.07
C LYS A 65 14.02 4.31 7.21
N GLU A 66 14.91 4.22 8.18
CA GLU A 66 14.99 5.20 9.26
C GLU A 66 15.43 6.57 8.72
N GLU A 67 16.39 6.58 7.79
CA GLU A 67 16.83 7.77 7.07
C GLU A 67 15.68 8.38 6.25
N GLU A 68 14.95 7.57 5.48
CA GLU A 68 13.77 7.98 4.72
C GLU A 68 12.74 8.66 5.63
N ALA A 69 12.36 8.02 6.75
CA ALA A 69 11.42 8.58 7.71
C ALA A 69 11.94 9.84 8.43
N ARG A 70 13.26 10.02 8.54
CA ARG A 70 13.85 11.26 9.06
C ARG A 70 13.74 12.37 8.02
N LEU A 71 14.12 12.09 6.78
CA LEU A 71 14.03 13.05 5.67
C LEU A 71 12.57 13.47 5.41
N GLU A 72 11.61 12.56 5.48
CA GLU A 72 10.18 12.88 5.39
C GLU A 72 9.76 13.92 6.45
N ARG A 73 10.17 13.73 7.72
CA ARG A 73 9.89 14.68 8.79
C ARG A 73 10.58 16.04 8.59
N GLU A 74 11.85 16.03 8.18
CA GLU A 74 12.58 17.27 7.86
C GLU A 74 11.90 18.04 6.72
N ILE A 75 11.38 17.34 5.72
CA ILE A 75 10.60 17.94 4.62
C ILE A 75 9.29 18.54 5.14
N GLU A 76 8.56 17.82 5.99
CA GLU A 76 7.32 18.30 6.61
C GLU A 76 7.52 19.55 7.48
N GLU A 77 8.67 19.66 8.17
CA GLU A 77 9.02 20.82 8.98
C GLU A 77 9.42 22.04 8.13
N LEU A 78 10.12 21.82 7.01
CA LEU A 78 10.66 22.89 6.17
C LEU A 78 9.66 23.43 5.15
N ILE A 79 8.77 22.58 4.66
CA ILE A 79 7.70 22.98 3.76
C ILE A 79 6.49 23.23 4.63
N PRO A 80 5.92 24.45 4.67
CA PRO A 80 4.59 24.64 5.21
C PRO A 80 3.64 23.93 4.24
N VAL A 81 3.49 22.62 4.44
CA VAL A 81 2.37 21.89 3.91
C VAL A 81 1.20 22.45 4.69
N SER A 82 0.65 23.55 4.18
CA SER A 82 -0.73 23.88 4.47
C SER A 82 -1.47 22.58 4.21
N GLU A 83 -2.04 22.02 5.27
CA GLU A 83 -3.05 20.99 5.16
C GLU A 83 -4.18 21.58 4.32
N VAL A 84 -4.02 21.55 3.00
CA VAL A 84 -5.16 21.26 2.15
C VAL A 84 -5.47 19.83 2.56
N ALA A 85 -6.35 19.70 3.56
CA ALA A 85 -6.89 18.44 4.06
C ALA A 85 -6.95 17.47 2.89
N PRO A 86 -6.45 16.21 3.01
CA PRO A 86 -6.33 15.32 1.87
C PRO A 86 -7.63 15.39 1.11
N GLN A 87 -7.62 16.10 -0.03
CA GLN A 87 -8.86 16.43 -0.71
C GLN A 87 -9.48 15.08 -0.93
N SER A 88 -10.69 14.88 -0.39
CA SER A 88 -11.38 13.62 -0.55
C SER A 88 -11.27 13.29 -2.05
N PRO A 89 -10.90 12.06 -2.45
CA PRO A 89 -10.82 11.73 -3.87
C PRO A 89 -12.06 12.21 -4.65
N LEU A 90 -13.21 12.26 -3.98
CA LEU A 90 -14.45 12.82 -4.49
C LEU A 90 -14.42 14.36 -4.63
N ASP A 91 -13.87 15.11 -3.68
CA ASP A 91 -13.67 16.57 -3.80
C ASP A 91 -12.84 16.93 -5.03
N ARG A 92 -11.76 16.18 -5.30
CA ARG A 92 -10.97 16.37 -6.52
C ARG A 92 -11.80 16.12 -7.78
N VAL A 93 -12.70 15.14 -7.77
CA VAL A 93 -13.64 14.92 -8.87
C VAL A 93 -14.57 16.12 -9.02
N LYS A 94 -15.13 16.65 -7.92
CA LYS A 94 -16.00 17.84 -7.95
C LYS A 94 -15.28 19.05 -8.54
N GLU A 95 -14.02 19.26 -8.19
CA GLU A 95 -13.20 20.33 -8.79
C GLU A 95 -13.00 20.14 -10.29
N ILE A 96 -12.70 18.91 -10.74
CA ILE A 96 -12.56 18.61 -12.17
C ILE A 96 -13.88 18.89 -12.91
N LEU A 97 -15.01 18.49 -12.33
CA LEU A 97 -16.34 18.74 -12.91
C LEU A 97 -16.63 20.25 -12.99
N ALA A 98 -16.34 21.00 -11.92
CA ALA A 98 -16.52 22.45 -11.87
C ALA A 98 -15.64 23.17 -12.91
N ARG A 99 -14.35 22.81 -12.99
CA ARG A 99 -13.39 23.36 -13.97
C ARG A 99 -13.83 23.13 -15.41
N ASN A 100 -14.46 21.98 -15.69
CA ASN A 100 -14.93 21.62 -17.03
C ASN A 100 -16.42 21.95 -17.25
N ARG A 101 -17.06 22.69 -16.32
CA ARG A 101 -18.48 23.08 -16.38
C ARG A 101 -19.44 21.91 -16.60
N ILE A 102 -19.11 20.75 -16.02
CA ILE A 102 -19.92 19.54 -16.11
C ILE A 102 -20.95 19.56 -14.98
N SER A 103 -22.23 19.48 -15.33
CA SER A 103 -23.30 19.39 -14.36
C SER A 103 -23.32 18.02 -13.67
N TYR A 104 -23.52 18.02 -12.36
CA TYR A 104 -23.61 16.81 -11.56
C TYR A 104 -24.66 16.94 -10.45
N ARG A 105 -25.06 15.82 -9.85
CA ARG A 105 -25.95 15.78 -8.68
C ARG A 105 -25.25 15.08 -7.51
N GLU A 106 -25.39 15.61 -6.30
CA GLU A 106 -24.91 14.95 -5.08
C GLU A 106 -26.05 14.23 -4.39
N ILE A 107 -25.88 12.94 -4.10
CA ILE A 107 -26.85 12.13 -3.36
C ILE A 107 -26.07 11.17 -2.46
N ASN A 108 -26.27 11.22 -1.14
CA ASN A 108 -25.69 10.29 -0.16
C ASN A 108 -24.17 10.04 -0.37
N ASN A 109 -23.35 11.09 -0.30
CA ASN A 109 -21.88 11.02 -0.51
C ASN A 109 -21.43 10.47 -1.88
N SER A 110 -22.31 10.45 -2.88
CA SER A 110 -21.98 10.08 -4.25
C SER A 110 -22.28 11.23 -5.21
N VAL A 111 -21.40 11.40 -6.20
CA VAL A 111 -21.54 12.35 -7.30
C VAL A 111 -22.08 11.62 -8.52
N PHE A 112 -23.15 12.15 -9.11
CA PHE A 112 -23.76 11.60 -10.30
C PHE A 112 -23.58 12.51 -11.50
N VAL A 113 -22.87 12.02 -12.51
CA VAL A 113 -22.68 12.69 -13.81
C VAL A 113 -23.49 11.91 -14.84
N ALA A 114 -24.62 12.46 -15.28
CA ALA A 114 -25.61 11.73 -16.08
C ALA A 114 -25.98 10.37 -15.44
N ASN A 115 -25.66 9.25 -16.09
CA ASN A 115 -25.90 7.90 -15.58
C ASN A 115 -24.71 7.30 -14.82
N LEU A 116 -23.58 8.00 -14.67
CA LEU A 116 -22.39 7.53 -13.95
C LEU A 116 -22.47 7.88 -12.46
N GLU A 117 -22.30 6.90 -11.59
CA GLU A 117 -22.10 7.08 -10.14
C GLU A 117 -20.61 7.20 -9.82
N ILE A 118 -20.21 8.18 -9.02
CA ILE A 118 -18.83 8.33 -8.55
C ILE A 118 -18.86 8.45 -7.03
N CYS A 119 -18.12 7.58 -6.35
CA CYS A 119 -18.16 7.47 -4.90
C CYS A 119 -16.82 6.97 -4.37
N GLU A 120 -16.56 7.23 -3.08
CA GLU A 120 -15.40 6.66 -2.40
C GLU A 120 -15.64 5.22 -1.97
N GLU A 121 -14.56 4.46 -1.83
CA GLU A 121 -14.58 3.03 -1.47
C GLU A 121 -15.48 2.72 -0.25
N ASN A 122 -15.50 3.60 0.75
CA ASN A 122 -16.29 3.41 1.97
C ASN A 122 -17.77 3.84 1.85
N ASP A 123 -18.06 4.73 0.90
CA ASP A 123 -19.35 5.42 0.78
C ASP A 123 -20.20 4.92 -0.40
N CYS A 124 -19.58 4.20 -1.34
CA CYS A 124 -20.31 3.55 -2.42
C CYS A 124 -21.41 2.65 -1.87
N ARG A 125 -22.63 2.75 -2.43
CA ARG A 125 -23.78 1.92 -2.04
C ARG A 125 -23.39 0.44 -2.01
N LYS A 126 -23.32 -0.12 -0.79
CA LYS A 126 -22.98 -1.53 -0.53
C LYS A 126 -23.99 -2.42 -1.25
N GLY A 127 -23.50 -3.30 -2.10
CA GLY A 127 -24.36 -4.14 -2.94
C GLY A 127 -23.55 -5.05 -3.83
N TYR A 128 -23.10 -4.59 -5.00
CA TYR A 128 -22.40 -5.43 -5.97
C TYR A 128 -21.49 -4.57 -6.86
N ILE A 129 -20.30 -5.05 -7.23
CA ILE A 129 -19.41 -4.38 -8.21
C ILE A 129 -20.07 -4.35 -9.62
N PHE A 130 -20.96 -5.31 -9.87
CA PHE A 130 -21.74 -5.46 -11.09
C PHE A 130 -23.18 -4.95 -10.88
N VAL A 131 -23.32 -3.64 -10.77
CA VAL A 131 -24.63 -2.99 -10.88
C VAL A 131 -24.93 -2.66 -12.34
N SER A 132 -26.21 -2.55 -12.69
CA SER A 132 -26.66 -2.14 -14.02
C SER A 132 -26.25 -0.71 -14.39
N ARG A 133 -25.89 0.10 -13.39
CA ARG A 133 -25.50 1.50 -13.57
C ARG A 133 -23.97 1.64 -13.58
N PRO A 134 -23.38 2.34 -14.56
CA PRO A 134 -21.94 2.61 -14.55
C PRO A 134 -21.50 3.32 -13.27
N ARG A 135 -20.34 2.91 -12.73
CA ARG A 135 -19.78 3.47 -11.51
C ARG A 135 -18.27 3.62 -11.54
N VAL A 136 -17.77 4.60 -10.80
CA VAL A 136 -16.37 4.82 -10.44
C VAL A 136 -16.23 4.76 -8.93
N ILE A 137 -15.44 3.80 -8.45
CA ILE A 137 -15.09 3.66 -7.04
C ILE A 137 -13.70 4.27 -6.86
N LEU A 138 -13.59 5.29 -6.01
CA LEU A 138 -12.35 6.01 -5.74
C LEU A 138 -11.68 5.43 -4.48
N GLY A 139 -10.53 4.80 -4.66
CA GLY A 139 -9.64 4.40 -3.58
C GLY A 139 -8.44 5.34 -3.45
N LYS A 140 -7.60 5.16 -2.43
CA LYS A 140 -6.44 6.05 -2.19
C LYS A 140 -5.44 6.10 -3.36
N LYS A 141 -5.13 4.95 -3.97
CA LYS A 141 -4.12 4.83 -5.05
C LYS A 141 -4.72 4.54 -6.42
N PHE A 142 -5.84 3.82 -6.44
CA PHE A 142 -6.48 3.34 -7.66
C PHE A 142 -7.95 3.71 -7.68
N LEU A 143 -8.51 3.81 -8.87
CA LEU A 143 -9.94 3.90 -9.09
C LEU A 143 -10.40 2.69 -9.89
N VAL A 144 -11.66 2.30 -9.69
CA VAL A 144 -12.29 1.17 -10.39
C VAL A 144 -13.52 1.67 -11.14
N TYR A 145 -13.48 1.57 -12.46
CA TYR A 145 -14.64 1.79 -13.31
C TYR A 145 -15.33 0.46 -13.61
N SER A 146 -16.66 0.42 -13.50
CA SER A 146 -17.48 -0.74 -13.85
C SER A 146 -18.77 -0.28 -14.53
N ASP A 147 -19.13 -0.85 -15.67
CA ASP A 147 -20.38 -0.58 -16.41
C ASP A 147 -21.34 -1.79 -16.46
N GLY A 148 -21.08 -2.79 -15.61
CA GLY A 148 -21.80 -4.07 -15.59
C GLY A 148 -21.38 -5.05 -16.70
N LYS A 149 -20.63 -4.62 -17.72
CA LYS A 149 -20.06 -5.49 -18.76
C LYS A 149 -18.54 -5.59 -18.68
N ARG A 150 -17.89 -4.52 -18.22
CA ARG A 150 -16.44 -4.36 -18.18
C ARG A 150 -16.04 -3.74 -16.85
N VAL A 151 -14.87 -4.14 -16.36
CA VAL A 151 -14.22 -3.56 -15.19
C VAL A 151 -12.85 -3.06 -15.62
N GLN A 152 -12.50 -1.84 -15.25
CA GLN A 152 -11.18 -1.24 -15.49
C GLN A 152 -10.62 -0.69 -14.18
N ILE A 153 -9.35 -1.00 -13.90
CA ILE A 153 -8.61 -0.46 -12.76
C ILE A 153 -7.59 0.52 -13.31
N LEU A 154 -7.65 1.76 -12.85
CA LEU A 154 -6.75 2.83 -13.28
C LEU A 154 -6.08 3.47 -12.05
N LYS A 155 -5.00 4.21 -12.26
CA LYS A 155 -4.42 5.05 -11.21
C LYS A 155 -5.45 6.12 -10.82
N ASN A 156 -5.51 6.45 -9.53
CA ASN A 156 -6.41 7.50 -9.07
C ASN A 156 -5.77 8.89 -9.30
N ASP A 157 -5.69 9.30 -10.56
CA ASP A 157 -5.15 10.59 -11.01
C ASP A 157 -6.14 11.35 -11.92
N GLU A 158 -5.86 12.63 -12.14
CA GLU A 158 -6.73 13.50 -12.95
C GLU A 158 -6.89 13.00 -14.39
N SER A 159 -5.84 12.44 -14.98
CA SER A 159 -5.86 11.94 -16.36
C SER A 159 -6.84 10.77 -16.54
N SER A 160 -6.85 9.85 -15.56
CA SER A 160 -7.71 8.68 -15.54
C SER A 160 -9.17 9.08 -15.29
N ILE A 161 -9.40 10.05 -14.42
CA ILE A 161 -10.74 10.61 -14.16
C ILE A 161 -11.29 11.29 -15.42
N LYS A 162 -10.51 12.17 -16.07
CA LYS A 162 -10.90 12.83 -17.32
C LYS A 162 -11.22 11.83 -18.42
N ARG A 163 -10.41 10.78 -18.56
CA ARG A 163 -10.65 9.69 -19.51
C ARG A 163 -11.98 8.99 -19.28
N ILE A 164 -12.35 8.71 -18.03
CA ILE A 164 -13.65 8.08 -17.71
C ILE A 164 -14.82 9.04 -17.98
N LEU A 165 -14.63 10.32 -17.67
CA LEU A 165 -15.64 11.35 -17.89
C LEU A 165 -15.78 11.76 -19.37
N GLY A 166 -14.96 11.23 -20.26
CA GLY A 166 -14.95 11.62 -21.69
C GLY A 166 -14.50 13.07 -21.92
N ILE A 167 -13.72 13.62 -20.99
CA ILE A 167 -13.12 14.95 -21.13
C ILE A 167 -11.87 14.79 -21.98
N GLU A 168 -11.90 15.30 -23.21
CA GLU A 168 -10.72 15.29 -24.08
C GLU A 168 -9.57 16.02 -23.39
N LEU A 169 -8.43 15.33 -23.23
CA LEU A 169 -7.19 15.96 -22.85
C LEU A 169 -6.72 16.76 -24.05
N ALA A 170 -7.07 18.05 -24.11
CA ALA A 170 -6.42 18.98 -25.00
C ALA A 170 -4.92 18.95 -24.67
N HIS A 171 -4.13 18.28 -25.51
CA HIS A 171 -2.68 18.31 -25.45
C HIS A 171 -2.25 19.76 -25.64
N GLN A 172 -1.69 20.36 -24.57
CA GLN A 172 -0.78 21.50 -24.67
C GLN A 172 0.64 20.98 -24.79
#